data_AF-A0A538RU13-F1
#
_entry.id   AF-A0A538RU13-F1
#
_cell.length_a   1.000
_cell.length_b   1.000
_cell.length_c   1.000
_cell.angle_alpha   90.00
_cell.angle_beta   90.00
_cell.angle_gamma   90.00
#
_symmetry.space_group_name_H-M   'P 1'
#
loop_
_entity.id
_entity.type
_entity.pdbx_description
1 polymer ?
#
loop_
_entity_poly.entity_id
_entity_poly.type
_entity_poly.pdbx_seq_one_letter_code
_entity_poly.pdbx_strand_id
1 'polypeptide(L)'
;MMSVIIGFLPHMLAAVLLLFFGVLLANFSAEAALIGTVNAQIQEARLIANFIRWGVLIFTAAMVLTQLGIAKEIVVAAFSITFGGIMLVLAIAVGLEVARTLQKTFLIKDYVGGKWNRTKCRTSRLMVSLGAGDPIGLIRSLLRASRYRIGRNEVHASGSEGR
;
A
#
# COMPACT_ATOMS: atom_id res chain seq x y z
N MET A 1 -24.64 23.49 49.22
CA MET A 1 -23.91 22.27 49.62
C MET A 1 -24.49 21.00 48.96
N MET A 2 -25.81 20.80 48.86
CA MET A 2 -26.41 19.56 48.31
C MET A 2 -26.38 19.39 46.77
N SER A 3 -25.94 20.39 45.99
CA SER A 3 -25.95 20.33 44.51
C SER A 3 -24.69 19.73 43.88
N VAL A 4 -23.54 19.79 44.56
CA VAL A 4 -22.25 19.34 44.00
C VAL A 4 -22.21 17.81 43.82
N ILE A 5 -22.84 17.08 44.74
CA ILE A 5 -22.87 15.61 44.73
C ILE A 5 -23.78 15.09 43.60
N ILE A 6 -24.89 15.76 43.33
CA ILE A 6 -25.81 15.42 42.23
C ILE A 6 -25.15 15.71 40.87
N GLY A 7 -24.29 16.73 40.78
CA GLY A 7 -23.54 17.06 39.57
C GLY A 7 -22.44 16.06 39.22
N PHE A 8 -21.81 15.42 40.21
CA PHE A 8 -20.68 14.51 39.97
C PHE A 8 -21.10 13.12 39.49
N LEU A 9 -22.23 12.61 40.00
CA LEU A 9 -22.77 11.30 39.67
C LEU A 9 -22.98 11.05 38.15
N PRO A 10 -23.58 11.97 37.37
CA PRO A 10 -23.75 11.77 35.93
C PRO A 10 -22.42 11.80 35.17
N HIS A 11 -21.43 12.56 35.63
CA HIS A 11 -20.11 12.60 34.99
C HIS A 11 -19.36 11.29 35.16
N MET A 12 -19.45 10.68 36.35
CA MET A 12 -18.81 9.37 36.60
C MET A 12 -19.49 8.25 35.79
N LEU A 13 -20.82 8.26 35.72
CA LEU A 13 -21.57 7.34 34.85
C LEU A 13 -21.19 7.52 33.37
N ALA A 14 -21.13 8.76 32.89
CA ALA A 14 -20.72 9.07 31.53
C ALA A 14 -19.29 8.58 31.26
N ALA A 15 -18.36 8.71 32.21
CA ALA A 15 -16.98 8.24 32.08
C ALA A 15 -16.90 6.71 31.92
N VAL A 16 -17.64 5.95 32.74
CA VAL A 16 -17.69 4.48 32.64
C VAL A 16 -18.33 4.04 31.33
N LEU A 17 -19.44 4.67 30.94
CA LEU A 17 -20.08 4.40 29.65
C LEU A 17 -19.14 4.70 28.49
N LEU A 18 -18.46 5.84 28.49
CA LEU A 18 -17.48 6.20 27.47
C LEU A 18 -16.33 5.21 27.39
N LEU A 19 -15.82 4.74 28.53
CA LEU A 19 -14.76 3.73 28.56
C LEU A 19 -15.25 2.42 27.92
N PHE A 20 -16.44 1.96 28.31
CA PHE A 20 -17.04 0.74 27.74
C PHE A 20 -17.25 0.86 26.22
N PHE A 21 -17.89 1.95 25.79
CA PHE A 21 -18.11 2.22 24.36
C PHE A 21 -16.80 2.36 23.60
N GLY A 22 -15.80 3.04 24.15
CA GLY A 22 -14.52 3.24 23.48
C GLY A 22 -13.70 1.98 23.31
N VAL A 23 -13.71 1.05 24.29
CA VAL A 23 -13.08 -0.27 24.13
C VAL A 23 -13.79 -1.08 23.06
N LEU A 24 -15.13 -1.05 23.03
CA LEU A 24 -15.93 -1.74 22.02
C LEU A 24 -15.64 -1.18 20.63
N LEU A 25 -15.58 0.14 20.50
CA LEU A 25 -15.27 0.85 19.26
C LEU A 25 -13.84 0.54 18.81
N ALA A 26 -12.86 0.52 19.72
CA ALA A 26 -11.47 0.20 19.40
C ALA A 26 -11.32 -1.20 18.82
N ASN A 27 -12.02 -2.20 19.38
CA ASN A 27 -11.98 -3.56 18.87
C ASN A 27 -12.68 -3.66 17.52
N PHE A 28 -13.89 -3.09 17.39
CA PHE A 28 -14.63 -3.10 16.14
C PHE A 28 -13.88 -2.42 14.99
N SER A 29 -13.30 -1.24 15.24
CA SER A 29 -12.51 -0.52 14.23
C SER A 29 -11.24 -1.27 13.84
N ALA A 30 -10.56 -1.91 14.79
CA ALA A 30 -9.37 -2.70 14.50
C ALA A 30 -9.68 -3.96 13.69
N GLU A 31 -10.77 -4.66 14.01
CA GLU A 31 -11.20 -5.84 13.25
C GLU A 31 -11.67 -5.47 11.83
N ALA A 32 -12.47 -4.41 11.70
CA ALA A 32 -12.89 -3.91 10.40
C ALA A 32 -11.69 -3.54 9.51
N ALA A 33 -10.69 -2.89 10.11
CA ALA A 33 -9.44 -2.56 9.41
C ALA A 33 -8.62 -3.81 9.06
N LEU A 34 -8.57 -4.81 9.94
CA LEU A 34 -7.89 -6.08 9.67
C LEU A 34 -8.52 -6.77 8.45
N ILE A 35 -9.85 -6.87 8.40
CA ILE A 35 -10.58 -7.47 7.27
C ILE A 35 -10.32 -6.68 5.98
N GLY A 36 -10.36 -5.35 6.04
CA GLY A 36 -10.08 -4.50 4.89
C GLY A 36 -8.65 -4.64 4.36
N THR A 37 -7.67 -4.74 5.27
CA THR A 37 -6.24 -4.85 4.90
C THR A 37 -5.84 -6.24 4.43
N VAL A 38 -6.38 -7.31 5.01
CA VAL A 38 -6.16 -8.68 4.50
C VAL A 38 -6.82 -8.87 3.14
N ASN A 39 -7.98 -8.27 2.90
CA ASN A 39 -8.64 -8.27 1.59
C ASN A 39 -7.79 -7.55 0.53
N ALA A 40 -6.94 -6.60 0.93
CA ALA A 40 -5.98 -5.91 0.07
C ALA A 40 -4.62 -6.63 -0.06
N GLN A 41 -4.45 -7.85 0.48
CA GLN A 41 -3.20 -8.63 0.52
C GLN A 41 -1.99 -7.88 1.10
N ILE A 42 -2.21 -6.95 2.03
CA ILE A 42 -1.12 -6.23 2.69
C ILE A 42 -0.51 -7.15 3.75
N GLN A 43 0.78 -7.50 3.62
CA GLN A 43 1.49 -8.40 4.55
C GLN A 43 1.49 -7.89 6.00
N GLU A 44 1.43 -6.57 6.19
CA GLU A 44 1.45 -5.90 7.50
C GLU A 44 0.06 -5.51 8.03
N ALA A 45 -0.98 -6.29 7.68
CA ALA A 45 -2.36 -6.04 8.11
C ALA A 45 -2.52 -5.90 9.65
N ARG A 46 -1.74 -6.68 10.41
CA ARG A 46 -1.81 -6.70 11.88
C ARG A 46 -1.23 -5.43 12.52
N LEU A 47 -0.19 -4.83 11.92
CA LEU A 47 0.39 -3.58 12.43
C LEU A 47 -0.59 -2.41 12.27
N ILE A 48 -1.28 -2.33 11.13
CA ILE A 48 -2.28 -1.29 10.84
C ILE A 48 -3.46 -1.40 11.81
N ALA A 49 -4.00 -2.61 11.98
CA ALA A 49 -5.09 -2.84 12.93
C ALA A 49 -4.70 -2.48 14.37
N ASN A 50 -3.48 -2.82 14.78
CA ASN A 50 -2.99 -2.49 16.12
C ASN A 50 -2.81 -0.98 16.30
N PHE A 51 -2.31 -0.26 15.29
CA PHE A 51 -2.19 1.19 15.31
C PHE A 51 -3.55 1.87 15.52
N ILE A 52 -4.58 1.40 14.81
CA ILE A 52 -5.96 1.90 14.96
C ILE A 52 -6.49 1.63 16.36
N ARG A 53 -6.29 0.41 16.89
CA ARG A 53 -6.71 0.03 18.24
C ARG A 53 -6.09 0.95 19.29
N TRP A 54 -4.77 1.18 19.23
CA TRP A 54 -4.08 2.07 20.16
C TRP A 54 -4.52 3.53 20.00
N GLY A 55 -4.74 3.99 18.77
CA GLY A 55 -5.24 5.34 18.50
C GLY A 55 -6.60 5.59 19.15
N VAL A 56 -7.56 4.67 18.97
CA VAL A 56 -8.89 4.79 19.58
C VAL A 56 -8.81 4.69 21.10
N LEU A 57 -8.00 3.77 21.66
CA LEU A 57 -7.85 3.65 23.12
C LEU A 57 -7.27 4.90 23.78
N ILE A 58 -6.23 5.50 23.19
CA ILE A 58 -5.62 6.75 23.70
C ILE A 58 -6.64 7.90 23.62
N PHE A 59 -7.39 7.99 22.53
CA PHE A 59 -8.44 8.99 22.37
C PHE A 59 -9.56 8.82 23.41
N THR A 60 -10.06 7.60 23.59
CA THR A 60 -11.06 7.28 24.62
C THR A 60 -10.51 7.59 26.01
N ALA A 61 -9.27 7.21 26.32
CA ALA A 61 -8.67 7.50 27.62
C ALA A 61 -8.64 9.01 27.90
N ALA A 62 -8.22 9.83 26.94
CA ALA A 62 -8.27 11.28 27.07
C ALA A 62 -9.70 11.78 27.31
N MET A 63 -10.68 11.28 26.55
CA MET A 63 -12.09 11.63 26.73
C MET A 63 -12.61 11.29 28.12
N VAL A 64 -12.33 10.09 28.61
CA VAL A 64 -12.73 9.63 29.94
C VAL A 64 -12.11 10.52 31.01
N LEU A 65 -10.80 10.80 30.93
CA LEU A 65 -10.12 11.71 31.87
C LEU A 65 -10.75 13.11 31.88
N THR A 66 -11.14 13.63 30.72
CA THR A 66 -11.84 14.92 30.65
C THR A 66 -13.25 14.87 31.24
N GLN A 67 -13.94 13.73 31.14
CA GLN A 67 -15.27 13.53 31.71
C GLN A 67 -15.24 13.43 33.24
N LEU A 68 -14.15 12.89 33.81
CA LEU A 68 -13.92 12.90 35.26
C LEU A 68 -13.67 14.32 35.81
N GLY A 69 -13.44 15.31 34.97
CA GLY A 69 -13.18 16.69 35.39
C GLY A 69 -11.76 16.92 35.95
N ILE A 70 -10.86 15.94 35.83
CA ILE A 70 -9.48 16.05 36.29
C ILE A 70 -8.69 16.86 35.26
N ALA A 71 -8.31 18.08 35.63
CA ALA A 71 -7.39 18.93 34.85
C ALA A 71 -7.66 18.91 33.33
N LYS A 72 -8.94 19.04 32.96
CA LYS A 72 -9.44 18.88 31.58
C LYS A 72 -8.59 19.65 30.56
N GLU A 73 -8.23 20.89 30.89
CA GLU A 73 -7.43 21.77 30.04
C GLU A 73 -6.03 21.19 29.77
N ILE A 74 -5.39 20.64 30.80
CA ILE A 74 -4.07 20.01 30.68
C ILE A 74 -4.16 18.74 29.82
N VAL A 75 -5.18 17.91 30.05
CA VAL A 75 -5.38 16.67 29.28
C VAL A 75 -5.61 16.98 27.80
N VAL A 76 -6.47 17.95 27.49
CA VAL A 76 -6.77 18.35 26.10
C VAL A 76 -5.53 18.94 25.44
N ALA A 77 -4.76 19.77 26.14
CA ALA A 77 -3.51 20.33 25.62
C ALA A 77 -2.46 19.25 25.35
N ALA A 78 -2.21 18.35 26.32
CA ALA A 78 -1.24 17.28 26.15
C ALA A 78 -1.64 16.30 25.03
N PHE A 79 -2.92 15.93 24.97
CA PHE A 79 -3.45 15.07 23.91
C PHE A 79 -3.31 15.72 22.54
N SER A 80 -3.68 16.98 22.39
CA SER A 80 -3.61 17.68 21.09
C SER A 80 -2.17 17.86 20.61
N ILE A 81 -1.21 18.17 21.51
CA ILE A 81 0.22 18.26 21.17
C ILE A 81 0.77 16.89 20.74
N THR A 82 0.47 15.84 21.52
CA THR A 82 0.97 14.49 21.23
C THR A 82 0.37 13.95 19.94
N PHE A 83 -0.95 14.01 19.80
CA PHE A 83 -1.66 13.55 18.62
C PHE A 83 -1.28 14.39 17.39
N GLY A 84 -1.22 15.71 17.53
CA GLY A 84 -0.78 16.62 16.49
C GLY A 84 0.65 16.34 16.04
N GLY A 85 1.57 16.07 16.96
CA GLY A 85 2.95 15.69 16.65
C GLY A 85 3.05 14.39 15.86
N ILE A 86 2.32 13.34 16.28
CA ILE A 86 2.29 12.06 15.57
C ILE A 86 1.72 12.24 14.16
N MET A 87 0.58 12.94 14.04
CA MET A 87 -0.05 13.18 12.74
C MET A 87 0.82 14.03 11.81
N LEU A 88 1.55 15.01 12.35
CA LEU A 88 2.49 15.83 11.58
C LEU A 88 3.63 14.97 11.00
N VAL A 89 4.24 14.11 11.81
CA VAL A 89 5.30 13.20 11.36
C VAL A 89 4.76 12.23 10.30
N LEU A 90 3.57 11.67 10.51
CA LEU A 90 2.93 10.77 9.55
C LEU A 90 2.62 11.48 8.23
N ALA A 91 2.09 12.72 8.28
CA ALA A 91 1.81 13.51 7.09
C ALA A 91 3.08 13.77 6.26
N ILE A 92 4.19 14.10 6.94
CA ILE A 92 5.49 14.31 6.29
C ILE A 92 6.01 12.99 5.69
N ALA A 93 5.95 11.89 6.43
CA ALA A 93 6.42 10.58 5.97
C ALA A 93 5.65 10.09 4.73
N VAL A 94 4.32 10.16 4.77
CA VAL A 94 3.45 9.77 3.65
C VAL A 94 3.64 10.71 2.46
N GLY A 95 3.67 12.02 2.69
CA GLY A 95 3.88 13.00 1.62
C GLY A 95 5.19 12.79 0.87
N LEU A 96 6.27 12.46 1.59
CA LEU A 96 7.57 12.18 1.00
C LEU A 96 7.57 10.87 0.21
N GLU A 97 6.93 9.81 0.71
CA GLU A 97 6.90 8.52 0.02
C GLU A 97 6.06 8.55 -1.26
N VAL A 98 4.93 9.27 -1.24
CA VAL A 98 4.10 9.50 -2.44
C VAL A 98 4.90 10.26 -3.50
N ALA A 99 5.60 11.33 -3.13
CA ALA A 99 6.43 12.10 -4.05
C ALA A 99 7.53 11.24 -4.72
N ARG A 100 8.22 10.39 -3.94
CA ARG A 100 9.24 9.47 -4.47
C ARG A 100 8.65 8.43 -5.43
N THR A 101 7.48 7.89 -5.12
CA THR A 101 6.83 6.85 -5.96
C THR A 101 6.40 7.42 -7.31
N LEU A 102 5.89 8.65 -7.33
CA LEU A 102 5.56 9.34 -8.56
C LEU A 102 6.81 9.52 -9.42
N GLN A 103 7.90 10.05 -8.86
CA GLN A 103 9.14 10.27 -9.61
C GLN A 103 9.69 8.99 -10.27
N LYS A 104 9.70 7.86 -9.55
CA LYS A 104 10.12 6.56 -10.10
C LYS A 104 9.26 6.13 -11.29
N THR A 105 7.95 6.34 -11.20
CA THR A 105 7.00 5.95 -12.26
C THR A 105 7.22 6.77 -13.54
N PHE A 106 7.54 8.06 -13.41
CA PHE A 106 7.91 8.90 -14.55
C PHE A 106 9.22 8.45 -15.20
N LEU A 107 10.27 8.20 -14.40
CA LEU A 107 11.56 7.73 -14.92
C LEU A 107 11.45 6.39 -15.67
N ILE A 108 10.63 5.45 -15.15
CA ILE A 108 10.40 4.16 -15.79
C ILE A 108 9.67 4.33 -17.13
N LYS A 109 8.69 5.22 -17.20
CA LYS A 109 7.94 5.49 -18.43
C LYS A 109 8.85 6.03 -19.54
N ASP A 110 9.78 6.92 -19.20
CA ASP A 110 10.75 7.46 -20.16
C ASP A 110 11.76 6.39 -20.62
N TYR A 111 12.25 5.55 -19.69
CA TYR A 111 13.15 4.44 -20.01
C TYR A 111 12.49 3.39 -20.92
N VAL A 112 11.24 3.01 -20.63
CA VAL A 112 10.49 2.01 -21.42
C VAL A 112 10.06 2.57 -22.77
N GLY A 113 9.63 3.83 -22.83
CA GLY A 113 9.24 4.51 -24.07
C GLY A 113 10.39 4.62 -25.08
N GLY A 114 11.60 4.92 -24.60
CA GLY A 114 12.80 4.97 -25.45
C GLY A 114 13.20 3.61 -26.04
N LYS A 115 12.93 2.51 -25.32
CA LYS A 115 13.27 1.15 -25.79
C LYS A 115 12.33 0.66 -26.89
N TRP A 116 11.04 0.96 -26.77
CA TRP A 116 10.02 0.59 -27.76
C TRP A 116 10.25 1.23 -29.13
N ASN A 117 10.75 2.46 -29.15
CA ASN A 117 11.02 3.17 -30.41
C ASN A 117 12.15 2.50 -31.23
N ARG A 118 13.17 1.94 -30.56
CA ARG A 118 14.31 1.31 -31.25
C ARG A 118 13.96 -0.03 -31.91
N THR A 119 13.08 -0.82 -31.32
CA THR A 119 12.65 -2.12 -31.89
C THR A 119 11.67 -1.93 -33.05
N LYS A 120 10.86 -0.88 -33.04
CA LYS A 120 9.88 -0.60 -34.11
C LYS A 120 10.55 -0.32 -35.46
N CYS A 121 11.70 0.36 -35.47
CA CYS A 121 12.45 0.65 -36.70
C CYS A 121 13.13 -0.59 -37.35
N ARG A 122 13.41 -1.65 -36.58
CA ARG A 122 14.07 -2.85 -37.14
C ARG A 122 13.11 -3.70 -37.94
N THR A 123 11.85 -3.76 -37.52
CA THR A 123 10.80 -4.51 -38.23
C THR A 123 10.25 -3.72 -39.40
N SER A 124 10.12 -2.39 -39.31
CA SER A 124 9.72 -1.56 -40.46
C SER A 124 10.75 -1.56 -41.58
N ARG A 125 12.06 -1.62 -41.27
CA ARG A 125 13.12 -1.76 -42.30
C ARG A 125 13.13 -3.15 -42.95
N LEU A 126 12.78 -4.20 -42.19
CA LEU A 126 12.59 -5.55 -42.76
C LEU A 126 11.29 -5.67 -43.56
N MET A 127 10.21 -4.98 -43.18
CA MET A 127 8.94 -4.96 -43.91
C MET A 127 8.98 -4.17 -45.22
N VAL A 128 9.68 -3.02 -45.28
CA VAL A 128 9.88 -2.26 -46.53
C VAL A 128 10.77 -3.02 -47.51
N SER A 129 11.72 -3.84 -47.02
CA SER A 129 12.51 -4.73 -47.87
C SER A 129 11.74 -5.99 -48.30
N LEU A 130 10.65 -6.36 -47.63
CA LEU A 130 9.93 -7.62 -47.88
C LEU A 130 8.73 -7.50 -48.80
N GLY A 131 8.33 -6.29 -49.24
CA GLY A 131 7.35 -6.08 -50.31
C GLY A 131 6.22 -7.11 -50.33
N ALA A 132 5.59 -7.36 -49.18
CA ALA A 132 4.86 -8.61 -48.99
C ALA A 132 3.37 -8.43 -49.26
N GLY A 133 2.98 -8.63 -50.53
CA GLY A 133 1.62 -9.03 -50.92
C GLY A 133 1.39 -10.54 -50.81
N ASP A 134 2.34 -11.30 -50.24
CA ASP A 134 2.43 -12.75 -50.45
C ASP A 134 2.37 -13.51 -49.11
N PRO A 135 1.19 -13.91 -48.62
CA PRO A 135 1.07 -14.67 -47.36
C PRO A 135 1.77 -16.04 -47.42
N ILE A 136 1.96 -16.60 -48.61
CA ILE A 136 2.55 -17.93 -48.83
C ILE A 136 4.10 -17.88 -48.76
N GLY A 137 4.72 -16.78 -49.17
CA GLY A 137 6.19 -16.61 -49.11
C GLY A 137 6.71 -16.50 -47.68
N LEU A 138 5.90 -15.90 -46.81
CA LEU A 138 6.22 -15.68 -45.40
C LEU A 138 6.19 -16.99 -44.59
N ILE A 139 5.24 -17.89 -44.89
CA ILE A 139 5.21 -19.24 -44.29
C ILE A 139 6.48 -20.03 -44.69
N ARG A 140 6.94 -19.89 -45.94
CA ARG A 140 8.13 -20.59 -46.44
C ARG A 140 9.43 -20.05 -45.86
N SER A 141 9.51 -18.75 -45.56
CA SER A 141 10.68 -18.15 -44.90
C SER A 141 10.72 -18.47 -43.40
N LEU A 142 9.57 -18.47 -42.73
CA LEU A 142 9.44 -18.87 -41.33
C LEU A 142 9.74 -20.36 -41.13
N LEU A 143 9.30 -21.24 -42.03
CA LEU A 143 9.66 -22.66 -42.01
C LEU A 143 11.17 -22.86 -42.17
N ARG A 144 11.84 -22.05 -43.02
CA ARG A 144 13.30 -22.11 -43.17
C ARG A 144 14.03 -21.63 -41.92
N ALA A 145 13.54 -20.58 -41.26
CA ALA A 145 14.10 -20.06 -40.02
C ALA A 145 13.89 -21.00 -38.83
N SER A 146 12.72 -21.67 -38.75
CA SER A 146 12.42 -22.68 -37.74
C SER A 146 13.33 -23.90 -37.88
N ARG A 147 13.58 -24.36 -39.12
CA ARG A 147 14.45 -25.50 -39.40
C ARG A 147 15.91 -25.27 -38.98
N TYR A 148 16.39 -24.02 -39.01
CA TYR A 148 17.75 -23.68 -38.53
C TYR A 148 17.85 -23.69 -36.98
N ARG A 149 16.74 -23.49 -36.26
CA ARG A 149 16.72 -23.48 -34.80
C ARG A 149 16.69 -24.90 -34.20
N ILE A 150 16.07 -25.86 -34.90
CA ILE A 150 16.03 -27.27 -34.47
C ILE A 150 17.41 -27.93 -34.63
N GLY A 151 18.13 -27.67 -35.72
CA GLY A 151 19.47 -28.25 -35.92
C GLY A 151 20.56 -27.74 -34.96
N ARG A 152 20.34 -26.64 -34.21
CA ARG A 152 21.30 -26.12 -33.24
C ARG A 152 21.18 -26.77 -31.85
N ASN A 153 19.99 -27.21 -31.47
CA ASN A 153 19.78 -27.82 -30.14
C ASN A 153 20.28 -29.27 -30.07
N GLU A 154 20.40 -29.97 -31.19
CA GLU A 154 20.93 -31.35 -31.20
C GLU A 154 22.47 -31.39 -31.05
N VAL A 155 23.17 -30.32 -31.47
CA VAL A 155 24.64 -30.25 -31.34
C VAL A 155 25.07 -29.98 -29.89
N HIS A 156 24.22 -29.36 -29.07
CA HIS A 156 24.53 -29.09 -27.66
C HIS A 156 24.17 -30.24 -26.72
N ALA A 157 23.37 -31.23 -27.16
CA ALA A 157 23.01 -32.39 -26.33
C ALA A 157 24.02 -33.56 -26.44
N SER A 158 24.95 -33.55 -27.40
CA SER A 158 25.93 -34.64 -27.61
C SER A 158 27.33 -34.33 -27.03
N GLY A 159 27.44 -33.34 -26.14
CA GLY A 159 28.70 -32.86 -25.59
C GLY A 159 28.88 -32.97 -24.08
N SER A 160 27.91 -33.54 -23.35
CA SER A 160 27.95 -33.62 -21.88
C SER A 160 27.89 -35.03 -21.30
N GLU A 161 28.18 -36.06 -22.11
CA GLU A 161 28.28 -37.45 -21.64
C GLU A 161 29.72 -37.95 -21.87
N GLY A 162 30.65 -37.46 -21.06
CA GLY A 162 32.06 -37.78 -21.25
C GLY A 162 33.03 -37.01 -20.37
N ARG A 163 32.78 -36.92 -19.05
CA ARG A 163 33.81 -36.95 -17.99
C ARG A 163 33.20 -36.91 -16.61
#